data_AF-L8PP42-F1
#
_entry.id   AF-L8PP42-F1
#
_cell.length_a   1.000
_cell.length_b   1.000
_cell.length_c   1.000
_cell.angle_alpha   90.00
_cell.angle_beta   90.00
_cell.angle_gamma   90.00
#
_symmetry.space_group_name_H-M   'P 1'
#
loop_
_entity.id
_entity.type
_entity.pdbx_description
1 polymer ?
#
loop_
_entity_poly.entity_id
_entity_poly.type
_entity_poly.pdbx_seq_one_letter_code
_entity_poly.pdbx_strand_id
1 'polypeptide(L)'
;MAPQRFHEQFEQIQRSMPDVPLAMGPDDSAEFIYEKGYVLVRDGEDARLVEDAVRAHFTAEPDLVQDHVRRASPRTNRSGITRIRVGDPGEGDRAGDRAVAHALRALRATEGRAGRRLVSRNHLVGITGGVNSCPGDEPAPVPPGEELNPAAAEGTYEADTAVGVLVVDTGLMHDYRSHPLLAHTEGDAQIKECDDDGVLQEYVGHGTFIAGLVAAVAPNTDITVRNSLNDAGAILESEFGEKLFEAVDAGGWPDILSLSAGTANGRTDGLLGVEAFMQELRDQRTLLVAAAGNNGSATPFWPAAYADLPEYQDVVLSVGALRSDGEFGACFSNHGGWVKAYAPGERLTSVLTGFDTPVPYVYQHSTYDACRYGFGYSCTCQSPRHTGALSEEGCTAKPDQVMFEGFAHWSGTSFATPIVAGMIAAHMTAQQESDPRVARYKMLAANAGYAEVRGAHVPALRPPTWRPVPVVPPAPRS
;
A
#
# COMPACT_ATOMS: atom_id res chain seq x y z
N MET A 1 23.76 -11.43 9.48
CA MET A 1 23.66 -11.60 8.00
C MET A 1 23.05 -10.32 7.43
N ALA A 2 23.10 -10.06 6.12
CA ALA A 2 22.35 -8.92 5.57
C ALA A 2 20.83 -9.22 5.67
N PRO A 3 20.00 -8.29 6.19
CA PRO A 3 18.55 -8.53 6.33
C PRO A 3 17.90 -8.88 5.00
N GLN A 4 17.12 -9.95 4.96
CA GLN A 4 16.38 -10.40 3.77
C GLN A 4 14.89 -10.05 3.93
N ARG A 5 14.59 -8.75 4.05
CA ARG A 5 13.26 -8.23 4.41
C ARG A 5 12.10 -8.88 3.65
N PHE A 6 12.21 -9.06 2.34
CA PHE A 6 11.16 -9.73 1.58
C PHE A 6 10.83 -11.12 2.11
N HIS A 7 11.84 -11.96 2.36
CA HIS A 7 11.65 -13.31 2.85
C HIS A 7 11.16 -13.30 4.30
N GLU A 8 11.72 -12.44 5.15
CA GLU A 8 11.29 -12.26 6.54
C GLU A 8 9.79 -11.91 6.62
N GLN A 9 9.33 -11.03 5.74
CA GLN A 9 7.92 -10.62 5.67
C GLN A 9 7.04 -11.65 4.99
N PHE A 10 7.53 -12.35 3.97
CA PHE A 10 6.81 -13.48 3.39
C PHE A 10 6.46 -14.52 4.47
N GLU A 11 7.42 -14.88 5.32
CA GLU A 11 7.18 -15.80 6.44
C GLU A 11 6.14 -15.26 7.43
N GLN A 12 6.23 -13.97 7.75
CA GLN A 12 5.30 -13.31 8.67
C GLN A 12 3.87 -13.28 8.11
N ILE A 13 3.70 -12.87 6.86
CA ILE A 13 2.41 -12.86 6.18
C ILE A 13 1.85 -14.28 6.12
N GLN A 14 2.67 -15.27 5.75
CA GLN A 14 2.24 -16.67 5.73
C GLN A 14 1.78 -17.16 7.11
N ARG A 15 2.41 -16.71 8.21
CA ARG A 15 1.96 -17.02 9.58
C ARG A 15 0.64 -16.34 9.92
N SER A 16 0.41 -15.11 9.44
CA SER A 16 -0.86 -14.40 9.64
C SER A 16 -2.01 -14.99 8.83
N MET A 17 -1.72 -15.65 7.71
CA MET A 17 -2.70 -16.30 6.82
C MET A 17 -2.49 -17.82 6.74
N PRO A 18 -2.68 -18.59 7.82
CA PRO A 18 -2.31 -20.01 7.87
C PRO A 18 -3.10 -20.88 6.88
N ASP A 19 -4.30 -20.44 6.49
CA ASP A 19 -5.17 -21.18 5.56
C ASP A 19 -4.98 -20.79 4.08
N VAL A 20 -4.06 -19.85 3.80
CA VAL A 20 -3.77 -19.36 2.45
C VAL A 20 -2.32 -19.67 2.11
N PRO A 21 -2.03 -20.75 1.36
CA PRO A 21 -0.67 -21.05 0.93
C PRO A 21 -0.18 -19.99 -0.06
N LEU A 22 0.97 -19.37 0.23
CA LEU A 22 1.54 -18.30 -0.58
C LEU A 22 2.78 -18.78 -1.35
N ALA A 23 3.05 -18.12 -2.47
CA ALA A 23 4.26 -18.27 -3.27
C ALA A 23 4.84 -16.90 -3.63
N MET A 24 6.17 -16.83 -3.73
CA MET A 24 6.90 -15.68 -4.25
C MET A 24 7.02 -15.81 -5.76
N GLY A 25 7.00 -14.72 -6.53
CA GLY A 25 7.24 -14.88 -7.97
C GLY A 25 7.66 -13.68 -8.79
N PRO A 26 7.98 -13.94 -10.08
CA PRO A 26 8.25 -15.26 -10.67
C PRO A 26 9.68 -15.78 -10.41
N ASP A 27 9.89 -17.10 -10.39
CA ASP A 27 11.21 -17.76 -10.40
C ASP A 27 12.21 -17.23 -9.35
N ASP A 28 11.89 -17.32 -8.06
CA ASP A 28 12.65 -16.76 -6.92
C ASP A 28 12.85 -15.23 -6.92
N SER A 29 12.31 -14.51 -7.91
CA SER A 29 12.32 -13.06 -7.83
C SER A 29 11.37 -12.60 -6.73
N ALA A 30 11.92 -11.81 -5.82
CA ALA A 30 11.24 -11.24 -4.66
C ALA A 30 10.29 -10.08 -5.05
N GLU A 31 9.65 -10.14 -6.22
CA GLU A 31 8.92 -8.99 -6.79
C GLU A 31 7.52 -8.84 -6.20
N PHE A 32 6.79 -9.95 -6.04
CA PHE A 32 5.44 -9.98 -5.48
C PHE A 32 5.12 -11.34 -4.85
N ILE A 33 4.03 -11.37 -4.09
CA ILE A 33 3.49 -12.56 -3.43
C ILE A 33 2.12 -12.88 -4.05
N TYR A 34 1.78 -14.15 -4.19
CA TYR A 34 0.48 -14.59 -4.70
C TYR A 34 0.04 -15.92 -4.09
N GLU A 35 -1.25 -16.22 -4.18
CA GLU A 35 -1.84 -17.47 -3.69
C GLU A 35 -1.41 -18.66 -4.54
N LYS A 36 -0.87 -19.69 -3.88
CA LYS A 36 -0.40 -20.91 -4.50
C LYS A 36 -1.55 -21.84 -4.86
N GLY A 37 -1.51 -22.39 -6.06
CA GLY A 37 -2.45 -23.34 -6.61
C GLY A 37 -3.68 -22.68 -7.23
N TYR A 38 -3.76 -21.35 -7.27
CA TYR A 38 -4.95 -20.62 -7.72
C TYR A 38 -4.65 -19.54 -8.76
N VAL A 39 -5.61 -19.36 -9.67
CA VAL A 39 -5.66 -18.26 -10.63
C VAL A 39 -6.99 -17.52 -10.51
N LEU A 40 -6.98 -16.23 -10.86
CA LEU A 40 -8.20 -15.44 -10.97
C LEU A 40 -8.59 -15.25 -12.43
N VAL A 41 -9.91 -15.21 -12.63
CA VAL A 41 -10.56 -15.02 -13.93
C VAL A 41 -11.82 -14.20 -13.73
N ARG A 42 -12.33 -13.56 -14.78
CA ARG A 42 -13.69 -12.98 -14.73
C ARG A 42 -14.74 -14.08 -14.71
N ASP A 43 -15.88 -13.75 -14.10
CA ASP A 43 -17.04 -14.63 -14.04
C ASP A 43 -17.61 -14.95 -15.44
N GLY A 44 -18.56 -15.91 -15.47
CA GLY A 44 -19.29 -16.24 -16.69
C GLY A 44 -18.48 -17.05 -17.69
N GLU A 45 -18.46 -16.59 -18.95
CA GLU A 45 -17.84 -17.29 -20.08
C GLU A 45 -16.31 -17.33 -19.99
N ASP A 46 -15.67 -16.27 -19.50
CA ASP A 46 -14.22 -16.22 -19.31
C ASP A 46 -13.75 -17.36 -18.39
N ALA A 47 -14.42 -17.55 -17.26
CA ALA A 47 -14.09 -18.64 -16.36
C ALA A 47 -14.24 -20.03 -17.02
N ARG A 48 -15.29 -20.25 -17.84
CA ARG A 48 -15.44 -21.54 -18.56
C ARG A 48 -14.32 -21.74 -19.58
N LEU A 49 -14.01 -20.69 -20.36
CA LEU A 49 -12.94 -20.70 -21.35
C LEU A 49 -11.58 -21.03 -20.71
N VAL A 50 -11.27 -20.41 -19.57
CA VAL A 50 -10.02 -20.65 -18.85
C VAL A 50 -9.99 -22.07 -18.28
N GLU A 51 -11.07 -22.56 -17.66
CA GLU A 51 -11.14 -23.94 -17.19
C GLU A 51 -10.84 -24.94 -18.31
N ASP A 52 -11.51 -24.81 -19.47
CA ASP A 52 -11.36 -25.72 -20.60
C ASP A 52 -9.94 -25.65 -21.19
N ALA A 53 -9.39 -24.44 -21.34
CA ALA A 53 -8.04 -24.24 -21.88
C ALA A 53 -6.96 -24.80 -20.94
N VAL A 54 -7.08 -24.57 -19.63
CA VAL A 54 -6.12 -25.07 -18.63
C VAL A 54 -6.21 -26.60 -18.54
N ARG A 55 -7.41 -27.18 -18.51
CA ARG A 55 -7.57 -28.65 -18.53
C ARG A 55 -6.93 -29.27 -19.76
N ALA A 56 -7.20 -28.74 -20.95
CA ALA A 56 -6.64 -29.23 -22.19
C ALA A 56 -5.10 -29.13 -22.20
N HIS A 57 -4.53 -28.04 -21.69
CA HIS A 57 -3.08 -27.90 -21.53
C HIS A 57 -2.53 -28.95 -20.56
N PHE A 58 -3.18 -29.15 -19.42
CA PHE A 58 -2.72 -30.06 -18.37
C PHE A 58 -2.80 -31.52 -18.79
N THR A 59 -3.79 -31.91 -19.61
CA THR A 59 -3.84 -33.25 -20.21
C THR A 59 -2.62 -33.56 -21.09
N ALA A 60 -2.00 -32.53 -21.70
CA ALA A 60 -0.84 -32.68 -22.56
C ALA A 60 0.50 -32.64 -21.79
N GLU A 61 0.50 -32.34 -20.49
CA GLU A 61 1.70 -32.16 -19.67
C GLU A 61 1.80 -33.29 -18.63
N PRO A 62 2.84 -34.16 -18.69
CA PRO A 62 2.93 -35.37 -17.85
C PRO A 62 2.95 -35.13 -16.34
N ASP A 63 3.42 -33.96 -15.90
CA ASP A 63 3.62 -33.62 -14.49
C ASP A 63 2.47 -32.79 -13.90
N LEU A 64 1.36 -32.62 -14.63
CA LEU A 64 0.23 -31.80 -14.20
C LEU A 64 -1.06 -32.62 -14.11
N VAL A 65 -1.89 -32.31 -13.11
CA VAL A 65 -3.12 -33.05 -12.82
C VAL A 65 -4.34 -32.22 -13.20
N GLN A 66 -5.03 -32.61 -14.27
CA GLN A 66 -6.24 -31.89 -14.74
C GLN A 66 -7.38 -31.85 -13.71
N ASP A 67 -7.45 -32.83 -12.80
CA ASP A 67 -8.49 -32.93 -11.78
C ASP A 67 -8.34 -31.85 -10.68
N HIS A 68 -7.17 -31.22 -10.61
CA HIS A 68 -6.95 -30.05 -9.77
C HIS A 68 -7.66 -28.80 -10.31
N VAL A 69 -7.92 -28.74 -11.63
CA VAL A 69 -8.64 -27.62 -12.24
C VAL A 69 -10.08 -27.64 -11.76
N ARG A 70 -10.50 -26.68 -10.93
CA ARG A 70 -11.90 -26.53 -10.49
C ARG A 70 -12.16 -25.16 -9.88
N ARG A 71 -13.40 -24.67 -9.99
CA ARG A 71 -13.81 -23.44 -9.29
C ARG A 71 -13.69 -23.61 -7.78
N ALA A 72 -13.12 -22.60 -7.14
CA ALA A 72 -12.88 -22.57 -5.70
C ALA A 72 -13.69 -21.49 -4.97
N SER A 73 -14.21 -20.50 -5.68
CA SER A 73 -15.09 -19.46 -5.13
C SER A 73 -16.52 -19.60 -5.64
N PRO A 74 -17.52 -19.11 -4.88
CA PRO A 74 -18.90 -18.99 -5.38
C PRO A 74 -18.93 -18.23 -6.71
N ARG A 75 -19.91 -18.53 -7.55
CA ARG A 75 -20.21 -17.66 -8.71
C ARG A 75 -20.77 -16.36 -8.13
N THR A 76 -20.22 -15.21 -8.55
CA THR A 76 -20.72 -13.85 -8.31
C THR A 76 -20.48 -13.24 -6.93
N ASN A 77 -19.46 -12.41 -6.83
CA ASN A 77 -19.44 -11.20 -6.00
C ASN A 77 -19.45 -9.95 -6.92
N ARG A 78 -19.58 -8.74 -6.35
CA ARG A 78 -19.67 -7.50 -7.15
C ARG A 78 -18.40 -7.22 -7.96
N SER A 79 -17.25 -7.73 -7.53
CA SER A 79 -16.00 -7.63 -8.30
C SER A 79 -15.98 -8.54 -9.54
N GLY A 80 -16.93 -9.48 -9.66
CA GLY A 80 -17.17 -10.25 -10.89
C GLY A 80 -16.04 -11.20 -11.24
N ILE A 81 -15.33 -11.71 -10.23
CA ILE A 81 -14.18 -12.59 -10.39
C ILE A 81 -14.39 -13.96 -9.73
N THR A 82 -13.90 -15.00 -10.39
CA THR A 82 -13.89 -16.38 -9.90
C THR A 82 -12.44 -16.79 -9.62
N ARG A 83 -12.20 -17.42 -8.48
CA ARG A 83 -10.96 -18.17 -8.20
C ARG A 83 -11.06 -19.60 -8.74
N ILE A 84 -10.07 -20.02 -9.52
CA ILE A 84 -9.94 -21.38 -10.04
C ILE A 84 -8.71 -22.02 -9.40
N ARG A 85 -8.89 -23.15 -8.72
CA ARG A 85 -7.79 -24.03 -8.33
C ARG A 85 -7.22 -24.66 -9.59
N VAL A 86 -5.90 -24.64 -9.76
CA VAL A 86 -5.17 -25.26 -10.88
C VAL A 86 -4.09 -26.23 -10.40
N GLY A 87 -3.69 -26.20 -9.13
CA GLY A 87 -2.70 -27.09 -8.56
C GLY A 87 -3.06 -27.55 -7.15
N ASP A 88 -2.22 -28.38 -6.53
CA ASP A 88 -2.30 -28.61 -5.09
C ASP A 88 -1.54 -27.50 -4.34
N PRO A 89 -2.20 -26.66 -3.53
CA PRO A 89 -1.52 -25.60 -2.78
C PRO A 89 -0.41 -26.11 -1.84
N GLY A 90 -0.48 -27.38 -1.42
CA GLY A 90 0.54 -28.00 -0.56
C GLY A 90 1.77 -28.54 -1.30
N GLU A 91 1.77 -28.60 -2.64
CA GLU A 91 2.81 -29.24 -3.43
C GLU A 91 3.91 -28.26 -3.88
N GLY A 92 5.19 -28.66 -3.82
CA GLY A 92 6.33 -27.78 -4.15
C GLY A 92 6.74 -26.86 -3.00
N ASP A 93 7.76 -26.04 -3.21
CA ASP A 93 8.27 -25.10 -2.21
C ASP A 93 7.58 -23.72 -2.31
N ARG A 94 8.22 -22.69 -1.74
CA ARG A 94 7.74 -21.29 -1.74
C ARG A 94 8.21 -20.50 -2.98
N ALA A 95 9.08 -21.12 -3.79
CA ALA A 95 9.71 -20.55 -4.98
C ALA A 95 8.79 -20.70 -6.19
N GLY A 96 7.82 -19.81 -6.31
CA GLY A 96 6.86 -19.84 -7.40
C GLY A 96 5.89 -21.02 -7.33
N ASP A 97 5.21 -21.26 -8.46
CA ASP A 97 4.18 -22.28 -8.59
C ASP A 97 4.08 -22.72 -10.06
N ARG A 98 4.48 -23.97 -10.32
CA ARG A 98 4.49 -24.56 -11.65
C ARG A 98 3.08 -24.66 -12.23
N ALA A 99 2.09 -25.07 -11.46
CA ALA A 99 0.71 -25.22 -11.94
C ALA A 99 0.14 -23.86 -12.35
N VAL A 100 0.32 -22.82 -11.53
CA VAL A 100 -0.09 -21.45 -11.86
C VAL A 100 0.67 -20.94 -13.09
N ALA A 101 1.99 -21.15 -13.18
CA ALA A 101 2.78 -20.74 -14.34
C ALA A 101 2.32 -21.41 -15.65
N HIS A 102 1.97 -22.70 -15.60
CA HIS A 102 1.41 -23.42 -16.75
C HIS A 102 -0.02 -22.96 -17.09
N ALA A 103 -0.86 -22.68 -16.10
CA ALA A 103 -2.20 -22.13 -16.33
C ALA A 103 -2.14 -20.77 -17.05
N LEU A 104 -1.25 -19.87 -16.62
CA LEU A 104 -1.03 -18.60 -17.33
C LEU A 104 -0.48 -18.82 -18.76
N ARG A 105 0.41 -19.80 -18.94
CA ARG A 105 0.98 -20.14 -20.26
C ARG A 105 -0.08 -20.65 -21.23
N ALA A 106 -1.00 -21.48 -20.77
CA ALA A 106 -2.08 -22.07 -21.57
C ALA A 106 -2.95 -21.00 -22.26
N LEU A 107 -3.08 -19.81 -21.64
CA LEU A 107 -3.96 -18.76 -22.14
C LEU A 107 -3.25 -17.71 -23.00
N ARG A 108 -1.91 -17.65 -23.04
CA ARG A 108 -1.15 -16.60 -23.74
C ARG A 108 -1.57 -16.39 -25.19
N ALA A 109 -1.76 -17.47 -25.95
CA ALA A 109 -2.15 -17.38 -27.37
C ALA A 109 -3.62 -16.92 -27.54
N THR A 110 -4.48 -17.22 -26.59
CA THR A 110 -5.88 -16.77 -26.59
C THR A 110 -5.99 -15.32 -26.19
N GLU A 111 -5.25 -14.88 -25.17
CA GLU A 111 -5.13 -13.47 -24.77
C GLU A 111 -4.57 -12.61 -25.92
N GLY A 112 -3.53 -13.10 -26.60
CA GLY A 112 -2.96 -12.41 -27.76
C GLY A 112 -3.95 -12.22 -28.92
N ARG A 113 -4.88 -13.16 -29.12
CA ARG A 113 -5.96 -13.04 -30.12
C ARG A 113 -7.10 -12.14 -29.65
N ALA A 114 -7.45 -12.22 -28.36
CA ALA A 114 -8.53 -11.46 -27.77
C ALA A 114 -8.15 -9.99 -27.50
N GLY A 115 -6.85 -9.67 -27.45
CA GLY A 115 -6.36 -8.33 -27.12
C GLY A 115 -6.60 -7.92 -25.67
N ARG A 116 -6.91 -8.88 -24.79
CA ARG A 116 -7.19 -8.65 -23.37
C ARG A 116 -6.74 -9.82 -22.52
N ARG A 117 -6.45 -9.54 -21.25
CA ARG A 117 -6.13 -10.54 -20.23
C ARG A 117 -7.36 -11.37 -19.87
N LEU A 118 -7.19 -12.67 -19.76
CA LEU A 118 -8.21 -13.64 -19.37
C LEU A 118 -7.94 -14.25 -18.00
N VAL A 119 -6.67 -14.36 -17.62
CA VAL A 119 -6.26 -15.03 -16.38
C VAL A 119 -5.15 -14.25 -15.66
N SER A 120 -5.20 -14.23 -14.33
CA SER A 120 -4.18 -13.66 -13.47
C SER A 120 -3.80 -14.61 -12.34
N ARG A 121 -2.66 -14.35 -11.69
CA ARG A 121 -2.43 -14.89 -10.35
C ARG A 121 -3.39 -14.20 -9.38
N ASN A 122 -3.74 -14.86 -8.28
CA ASN A 122 -4.39 -14.18 -7.17
C ASN A 122 -3.29 -13.50 -6.34
N HIS A 123 -2.94 -12.25 -6.68
CA HIS A 123 -1.83 -11.56 -6.02
C HIS A 123 -2.21 -11.20 -4.59
N LEU A 124 -1.20 -11.08 -3.74
CA LEU A 124 -1.35 -10.42 -2.46
C LEU A 124 -1.21 -8.90 -2.68
N VAL A 125 -2.19 -8.15 -2.19
CA VAL A 125 -2.19 -6.69 -2.11
C VAL A 125 -1.90 -6.33 -0.66
N GLY A 126 -1.03 -5.35 -0.40
CA GLY A 126 -0.83 -4.91 0.97
C GLY A 126 -0.41 -3.45 1.09
N ILE A 127 -0.52 -2.90 2.31
CA ILE A 127 -0.02 -1.56 2.66
C ILE A 127 1.50 -1.44 2.46
N THR A 128 2.15 -2.58 2.24
CA THR A 128 3.58 -2.74 2.19
C THR A 128 4.14 -3.26 0.85
N GLY A 129 3.30 -3.42 -0.18
CA GLY A 129 3.53 -4.27 -1.37
C GLY A 129 4.96 -4.43 -1.94
N GLY A 130 5.27 -5.68 -2.31
CA GLY A 130 6.48 -6.13 -3.05
C GLY A 130 7.71 -6.45 -2.18
N VAL A 131 8.92 -6.42 -2.76
CA VAL A 131 10.27 -6.72 -2.16
C VAL A 131 10.51 -6.18 -0.74
N ASN A 132 9.75 -5.16 -0.34
CA ASN A 132 10.01 -4.39 0.87
C ASN A 132 9.05 -4.61 2.02
N SER A 133 7.88 -5.24 1.79
CA SER A 133 6.74 -5.59 2.68
C SER A 133 6.63 -4.98 4.10
N CYS A 134 7.21 -3.78 4.26
CA CYS A 134 7.06 -2.74 5.27
C CYS A 134 6.69 -1.44 4.52
N PRO A 135 6.19 -0.43 5.23
CA PRO A 135 6.41 0.96 4.82
C PRO A 135 7.91 1.25 4.58
N GLY A 136 8.28 2.46 4.18
CA GLY A 136 9.69 2.83 3.92
C GLY A 136 10.65 2.49 5.08
N ASP A 137 10.12 2.38 6.29
CA ASP A 137 10.72 1.87 7.53
C ASP A 137 9.65 1.37 8.52
N GLU A 138 10.11 0.89 9.67
CA GLU A 138 9.27 0.67 10.87
C GLU A 138 9.06 1.99 11.62
N PRO A 139 7.96 2.12 12.40
CA PRO A 139 7.71 3.33 13.15
C PRO A 139 8.81 3.53 14.21
N ALA A 140 9.20 4.78 14.42
CA ALA A 140 10.15 5.18 15.45
C ALA A 140 9.51 6.16 16.45
N PRO A 141 9.89 6.15 17.73
CA PRO A 141 9.34 7.08 18.70
C PRO A 141 9.77 8.52 18.38
N VAL A 142 8.88 9.46 18.70
CA VAL A 142 9.12 10.89 18.49
C VAL A 142 9.86 11.47 19.70
N PRO A 143 10.97 12.21 19.50
CA PRO A 143 11.66 12.91 20.57
C PRO A 143 10.75 13.87 21.34
N PRO A 144 10.92 14.01 22.66
CA PRO A 144 10.13 14.95 23.45
C PRO A 144 10.21 16.39 22.92
N GLY A 145 9.05 17.01 22.74
CA GLY A 145 8.93 18.39 22.26
C GLY A 145 8.99 18.56 20.74
N GLU A 146 9.15 17.47 19.98
CA GLU A 146 8.95 17.51 18.53
C GLU A 146 7.45 17.53 18.19
N GLU A 147 7.08 18.40 17.27
CA GLU A 147 5.70 18.62 16.84
C GLU A 147 5.37 17.79 15.60
N LEU A 148 4.09 17.72 15.24
CA LEU A 148 3.64 17.17 13.97
C LEU A 148 4.38 17.80 12.78
N ASN A 149 4.67 16.97 11.78
CA ASN A 149 5.29 17.39 10.54
C ASN A 149 4.74 16.53 9.38
N PRO A 150 3.76 17.05 8.59
CA PRO A 150 3.30 18.44 8.57
C PRO A 150 2.60 18.90 9.87
N ALA A 151 2.78 20.16 10.24
CA ALA A 151 2.01 20.73 11.35
C ALA A 151 0.52 20.85 10.97
N ALA A 152 -0.36 20.88 11.98
CA ALA A 152 -1.79 21.10 11.75
C ALA A 152 -2.00 22.48 11.10
N ALA A 153 -2.62 22.50 9.93
CA ALA A 153 -2.95 23.72 9.21
C ALA A 153 -4.02 24.52 9.96
N GLU A 154 -3.91 25.84 9.87
CA GLU A 154 -4.94 26.74 10.38
C GLU A 154 -6.22 26.57 9.55
N GLY A 155 -7.36 26.53 10.24
CA GLY A 155 -8.67 26.40 9.61
C GLY A 155 -9.72 26.00 10.63
N THR A 156 -10.99 26.19 10.26
CA THR A 156 -12.14 25.73 11.05
C THR A 156 -12.86 24.64 10.29
N TYR A 157 -13.34 23.65 11.02
CA TYR A 157 -14.26 22.65 10.49
C TYR A 157 -15.65 23.27 10.25
N GLU A 158 -16.21 23.04 9.08
CA GLU A 158 -17.53 23.45 8.65
C GLU A 158 -18.25 22.25 8.01
N ALA A 159 -19.18 21.64 8.74
CA ALA A 159 -19.84 20.39 8.34
C ALA A 159 -20.49 20.45 6.94
N ASP A 160 -21.03 21.60 6.53
CA ASP A 160 -21.70 21.74 5.23
C ASP A 160 -20.73 21.79 4.03
N THR A 161 -19.44 22.03 4.28
CA THR A 161 -18.40 22.18 3.24
C THR A 161 -17.22 21.21 3.44
N ALA A 162 -17.27 20.37 4.47
CA ALA A 162 -16.24 19.39 4.77
C ALA A 162 -16.09 18.41 3.61
N VAL A 163 -14.84 18.17 3.19
CA VAL A 163 -14.53 17.23 2.10
C VAL A 163 -14.52 15.82 2.66
N GLY A 164 -15.25 14.90 2.03
CA GLY A 164 -15.30 13.50 2.43
C GLY A 164 -14.06 12.74 1.97
N VAL A 165 -13.27 12.23 2.92
CA VAL A 165 -12.07 11.42 2.65
C VAL A 165 -12.23 10.01 3.21
N LEU A 166 -12.30 9.03 2.31
CA LEU A 166 -12.29 7.61 2.68
C LEU A 166 -10.85 7.08 2.64
N VAL A 167 -10.40 6.52 3.74
CA VAL A 167 -9.11 5.83 3.89
C VAL A 167 -9.37 4.33 3.99
N VAL A 168 -8.84 3.54 3.06
CA VAL A 168 -8.91 2.07 3.11
C VAL A 168 -7.55 1.55 3.58
N ASP A 169 -7.48 1.09 4.83
CA ASP A 169 -6.23 0.79 5.52
C ASP A 169 -6.43 -0.23 6.69
N THR A 170 -5.63 -0.16 7.76
CA THR A 170 -5.64 -1.07 8.92
C THR A 170 -6.63 -0.70 10.03
N GLY A 171 -7.38 0.40 9.86
CA GLY A 171 -8.33 0.90 10.87
C GLY A 171 -7.75 1.93 11.84
N LEU A 172 -8.56 2.28 12.83
CA LEU A 172 -8.26 3.28 13.86
C LEU A 172 -7.90 2.63 15.19
N MET A 173 -6.86 3.14 15.83
CA MET A 173 -6.51 2.79 17.22
C MET A 173 -7.66 3.12 18.15
N HIS A 174 -7.91 2.31 19.18
CA HIS A 174 -9.10 2.34 20.01
C HIS A 174 -9.36 3.69 20.68
N ASP A 175 -8.30 4.43 21.01
CA ASP A 175 -8.34 5.72 21.68
C ASP A 175 -8.09 6.90 20.73
N TYR A 176 -8.17 6.73 19.40
CA TYR A 176 -7.92 7.82 18.42
C TYR A 176 -8.63 9.15 18.72
N ARG A 177 -9.82 9.09 19.33
CA ARG A 177 -10.61 10.27 19.72
C ARG A 177 -10.01 11.07 20.90
N SER A 178 -9.00 10.54 21.58
CA SER A 178 -8.25 11.24 22.64
C SER A 178 -7.45 12.41 22.06
N HIS A 179 -7.05 12.33 20.79
CA HIS A 179 -6.28 13.37 20.13
C HIS A 179 -7.19 14.36 19.38
N PRO A 180 -7.19 15.67 19.71
CA PRO A 180 -8.12 16.65 19.12
C PRO A 180 -8.05 16.76 17.59
N LEU A 181 -6.89 16.48 16.99
CA LEU A 181 -6.70 16.48 15.53
C LEU A 181 -7.66 15.52 14.81
N LEU A 182 -8.07 14.42 15.47
CA LEU A 182 -8.93 13.39 14.89
C LEU A 182 -10.41 13.55 15.31
N ALA A 183 -10.83 14.74 15.74
CA ALA A 183 -12.19 15.00 16.20
C ALA A 183 -13.26 14.70 15.12
N HIS A 184 -12.92 14.90 13.85
CA HIS A 184 -13.78 14.67 12.67
C HIS A 184 -13.38 13.41 11.90
N THR A 185 -12.83 12.44 12.63
CA THR A 185 -12.50 11.11 12.11
C THR A 185 -13.47 10.08 12.69
N GLU A 186 -13.84 9.11 11.88
CA GLU A 186 -14.56 7.91 12.28
C GLU A 186 -14.12 6.72 11.44
N GLY A 187 -14.55 5.52 11.82
CA GLY A 187 -14.16 4.33 11.08
C GLY A 187 -14.15 3.06 11.92
N ASP A 188 -13.66 2.01 11.29
CA ASP A 188 -13.51 0.71 11.90
C ASP A 188 -12.27 0.70 12.81
N ALA A 189 -12.36 0.02 13.95
CA ALA A 189 -11.23 -0.13 14.86
C ALA A 189 -10.17 -1.09 14.31
N GLN A 190 -8.92 -0.86 14.69
CA GLN A 190 -7.83 -1.83 14.56
C GLN A 190 -8.21 -3.09 15.37
N ILE A 191 -8.11 -4.28 14.75
CA ILE A 191 -8.63 -5.53 15.37
C ILE A 191 -7.82 -5.92 16.62
N LYS A 192 -6.48 -5.91 16.51
CA LYS A 192 -5.56 -6.28 17.59
C LYS A 192 -4.38 -5.32 17.58
N GLU A 193 -4.25 -4.52 18.63
CA GLU A 193 -3.20 -3.51 18.75
C GLU A 193 -1.93 -4.05 19.40
N CYS A 194 -2.08 -4.78 20.50
CA CYS A 194 -0.97 -5.38 21.23
C CYS A 194 -1.04 -6.91 21.21
N ASP A 195 0.10 -7.56 21.39
CA ASP A 195 0.17 -8.98 21.73
C ASP A 195 -0.23 -9.24 23.20
N ASP A 196 -0.10 -10.49 23.64
CA ASP A 196 -0.51 -10.92 24.97
C ASP A 196 0.41 -10.35 26.08
N ASP A 197 1.59 -9.86 25.71
CA ASP A 197 2.57 -9.20 26.61
C ASP A 197 2.41 -7.66 26.60
N GLY A 198 1.43 -7.13 25.86
CA GLY A 198 1.17 -5.69 25.76
C GLY A 198 2.12 -4.95 24.82
N VAL A 199 2.86 -5.66 23.96
CA VAL A 199 3.72 -5.07 22.92
C VAL A 199 2.90 -4.74 21.69
N LEU A 200 3.02 -3.51 21.17
CA LEU A 200 2.40 -3.10 19.92
C LEU A 200 2.83 -4.03 18.79
N GLN A 201 1.85 -4.53 18.04
CA GLN A 201 2.13 -5.34 16.86
C GLN A 201 2.63 -4.47 15.70
N GLU A 202 3.39 -5.11 14.81
CA GLU A 202 3.79 -4.52 13.54
C GLU A 202 2.64 -3.83 12.79
N TYR A 203 2.93 -2.64 12.27
CA TYR A 203 2.05 -1.83 11.41
C TYR A 203 0.74 -1.34 12.06
N VAL A 204 0.51 -1.66 13.34
CA VAL A 204 -0.61 -1.12 14.11
C VAL A 204 -0.52 0.41 14.13
N GLY A 205 -1.67 1.05 13.94
CA GLY A 205 -1.78 2.50 13.89
C GLY A 205 -1.45 3.12 12.52
N HIS A 206 -1.17 2.34 11.48
CA HIS A 206 -0.95 2.86 10.12
C HIS A 206 -2.15 3.68 9.61
N GLY A 207 -3.38 3.17 9.71
CA GLY A 207 -4.58 3.91 9.35
C GLY A 207 -4.81 5.18 10.19
N THR A 208 -4.46 5.13 11.47
CA THR A 208 -4.54 6.30 12.39
C THR A 208 -3.52 7.37 12.04
N PHE A 209 -2.30 6.96 11.72
CA PHE A 209 -1.22 7.82 11.26
C PHE A 209 -1.59 8.55 9.96
N ILE A 210 -2.17 7.81 9.01
CA ILE A 210 -2.71 8.33 7.75
C ILE A 210 -3.82 9.35 8.00
N ALA A 211 -4.80 9.03 8.84
CA ALA A 211 -5.88 9.95 9.18
C ALA A 211 -5.35 11.26 9.80
N GLY A 212 -4.34 11.16 10.67
CA GLY A 212 -3.65 12.32 11.23
C GLY A 212 -2.98 13.21 10.20
N LEU A 213 -2.36 12.61 9.16
CA LEU A 213 -1.74 13.38 8.08
C LEU A 213 -2.80 14.12 7.24
N VAL A 214 -3.92 13.47 6.92
CA VAL A 214 -5.03 14.13 6.21
C VAL A 214 -5.58 15.29 7.04
N ALA A 215 -5.90 15.05 8.32
CA ALA A 215 -6.44 16.06 9.21
C ALA A 215 -5.47 17.23 9.45
N ALA A 216 -4.16 16.95 9.54
CA ALA A 216 -3.14 17.99 9.68
C ALA A 216 -3.05 18.89 8.44
N VAL A 217 -3.20 18.33 7.23
CA VAL A 217 -3.09 19.10 5.98
C VAL A 217 -4.43 19.78 5.62
N ALA A 218 -5.56 19.17 5.97
CA ALA A 218 -6.90 19.64 5.63
C ALA A 218 -7.86 19.55 6.82
N PRO A 219 -7.91 20.58 7.69
CA PRO A 219 -8.74 20.57 8.90
C PRO A 219 -10.26 20.54 8.61
N ASN A 220 -10.70 20.92 7.41
CA ASN A 220 -12.10 20.86 6.98
C ASN A 220 -12.40 19.56 6.19
N THR A 221 -12.20 18.42 6.84
CA THR A 221 -12.46 17.10 6.25
C THR A 221 -13.27 16.22 7.20
N ASP A 222 -14.16 15.43 6.62
CA ASP A 222 -14.76 14.27 7.30
C ASP A 222 -13.99 13.03 6.85
N ILE A 223 -13.27 12.40 7.79
CA ILE A 223 -12.39 11.27 7.48
C ILE A 223 -13.05 9.97 7.95
N THR A 224 -13.28 9.04 7.03
CA THR A 224 -13.73 7.68 7.33
C THR A 224 -12.60 6.69 7.08
N VAL A 225 -12.21 5.90 8.08
CA VAL A 225 -11.21 4.84 7.93
C VAL A 225 -11.88 3.47 7.91
N ARG A 226 -11.66 2.68 6.85
CA ARG A 226 -12.15 1.30 6.72
C ARG A 226 -11.04 0.31 6.89
N ASN A 227 -11.28 -0.68 7.74
CA ASN A 227 -10.29 -1.67 8.09
C ASN A 227 -10.39 -2.89 7.15
N SER A 228 -9.80 -2.75 5.97
CA SER A 228 -9.84 -3.77 4.91
C SER A 228 -8.54 -4.56 4.75
N LEU A 229 -7.49 -4.21 5.50
CA LEU A 229 -6.13 -4.77 5.36
C LEU A 229 -5.64 -5.31 6.72
N ASN A 230 -6.32 -6.34 7.24
CA ASN A 230 -6.15 -6.81 8.61
C ASN A 230 -5.04 -7.85 8.83
N ASP A 231 -4.73 -8.67 7.83
CA ASP A 231 -3.79 -9.78 7.98
C ASP A 231 -2.37 -9.28 7.69
N ALA A 232 -1.70 -8.73 8.70
CA ALA A 232 -0.39 -8.08 8.58
C ALA A 232 -0.36 -6.98 7.50
N GLY A 233 -1.47 -6.27 7.31
CA GLY A 233 -1.59 -5.23 6.28
C GLY A 233 -1.82 -5.77 4.87
N ALA A 234 -2.19 -7.04 4.70
CA ALA A 234 -2.37 -7.70 3.42
C ALA A 234 -3.78 -8.26 3.20
N ILE A 235 -4.12 -8.47 1.93
CA ILE A 235 -5.37 -9.06 1.44
C ILE A 235 -5.14 -9.71 0.08
N LEU A 236 -5.90 -10.76 -0.25
CA LEU A 236 -5.87 -11.34 -1.59
C LEU A 236 -6.56 -10.41 -2.60
N GLU A 237 -6.02 -10.33 -3.82
CA GLU A 237 -6.64 -9.62 -4.94
C GLU A 237 -8.08 -10.06 -5.17
N SER A 238 -8.39 -11.34 -4.91
CA SER A 238 -9.74 -11.89 -5.02
C SER A 238 -10.78 -11.27 -4.10
N GLU A 239 -10.34 -10.75 -2.96
CA GLU A 239 -11.20 -10.19 -1.91
C GLU A 239 -11.13 -8.66 -1.92
N PHE A 240 -10.00 -8.11 -2.37
CA PHE A 240 -9.73 -6.68 -2.33
C PHE A 240 -10.76 -5.85 -3.08
N GLY A 241 -11.15 -6.24 -4.30
CA GLY A 241 -12.17 -5.51 -5.07
C GLY A 241 -13.54 -5.50 -4.38
N GLU A 242 -13.90 -6.58 -3.70
CA GLU A 242 -15.15 -6.67 -2.93
C GLU A 242 -15.09 -5.78 -1.68
N LYS A 243 -13.96 -5.75 -0.97
CA LYS A 243 -13.75 -4.83 0.17
C LYS A 243 -13.81 -3.36 -0.22
N LEU A 244 -13.30 -3.00 -1.40
CA LEU A 244 -13.44 -1.65 -1.93
C LEU A 244 -14.92 -1.29 -2.19
N PHE A 245 -15.71 -2.22 -2.73
CA PHE A 245 -17.15 -2.03 -2.88
C PHE A 245 -17.88 -1.94 -1.53
N GLU A 246 -17.58 -2.82 -0.58
CA GLU A 246 -18.15 -2.76 0.78
C GLU A 246 -17.89 -1.40 1.44
N ALA A 247 -16.67 -0.86 1.28
CA ALA A 247 -16.28 0.42 1.85
C ALA A 247 -17.12 1.59 1.30
N VAL A 248 -17.35 1.65 -0.02
CA VAL A 248 -18.16 2.70 -0.64
C VAL A 248 -19.67 2.46 -0.51
N ASP A 249 -20.12 1.21 -0.37
CA ASP A 249 -21.54 0.90 -0.14
C ASP A 249 -21.99 1.27 1.27
N ALA A 250 -21.10 1.16 2.25
CA ALA A 250 -21.40 1.49 3.64
C ALA A 250 -21.57 3.00 3.86
N GLY A 251 -20.78 3.84 3.18
CA GLY A 251 -20.72 5.30 3.40
C GLY A 251 -21.11 6.16 2.20
N GLY A 252 -21.34 5.55 1.03
CA GLY A 252 -21.39 6.25 -0.24
C GLY A 252 -20.00 6.49 -0.83
N TRP A 253 -19.99 6.95 -2.09
CA TRP A 253 -18.76 7.34 -2.77
C TRP A 253 -18.21 8.66 -2.19
N PRO A 254 -16.97 8.70 -1.69
CA PRO A 254 -16.36 9.90 -1.09
C PRO A 254 -15.91 10.88 -2.19
N ASP A 255 -15.51 12.10 -1.81
CA ASP A 255 -14.79 12.98 -2.74
C ASP A 255 -13.41 12.40 -3.06
N ILE A 256 -12.68 11.96 -2.03
CA ILE A 256 -11.34 11.41 -2.17
C ILE A 256 -11.28 10.03 -1.52
N LEU A 257 -10.82 9.04 -2.30
CA LEU A 257 -10.44 7.72 -1.82
C LEU A 257 -8.91 7.68 -1.70
N SER A 258 -8.39 7.69 -0.48
CA SER A 258 -6.95 7.55 -0.19
C SER A 258 -6.61 6.08 0.04
N LEU A 259 -5.79 5.51 -0.84
CA LEU A 259 -5.41 4.10 -0.80
C LEU A 259 -3.89 3.94 -0.72
N SER A 260 -3.43 3.55 0.46
CA SER A 260 -2.01 3.35 0.75
C SER A 260 -1.60 1.88 0.66
N ALA A 261 -2.12 1.16 -0.35
CA ALA A 261 -1.87 -0.25 -0.57
C ALA A 261 -1.77 -0.60 -2.06
N GLY A 262 -1.06 -1.68 -2.37
CA GLY A 262 -0.95 -2.18 -3.73
C GLY A 262 -0.02 -3.37 -3.90
N THR A 263 0.25 -3.73 -5.15
CA THR A 263 1.19 -4.80 -5.50
C THR A 263 1.74 -4.62 -6.92
N ALA A 264 2.95 -5.14 -7.16
CA ALA A 264 3.41 -5.38 -8.52
C ALA A 264 2.78 -6.68 -9.04
N ASN A 265 2.42 -6.72 -10.33
CA ASN A 265 1.84 -7.93 -10.93
C ASN A 265 2.68 -8.48 -12.11
N GLY A 266 3.91 -7.95 -12.28
CA GLY A 266 4.83 -8.28 -13.35
C GLY A 266 4.33 -7.89 -14.75
N ARG A 267 3.32 -7.01 -14.84
CA ARG A 267 2.64 -6.62 -16.09
C ARG A 267 2.26 -5.14 -16.10
N THR A 268 1.79 -4.70 -17.27
CA THR A 268 1.33 -3.33 -17.52
C THR A 268 -0.19 -3.21 -17.64
N ASP A 269 -0.92 -4.33 -17.58
CA ASP A 269 -2.37 -4.38 -17.42
C ASP A 269 -2.69 -4.64 -15.94
N GLY A 270 -3.67 -3.92 -15.37
CA GLY A 270 -3.89 -3.85 -13.93
C GLY A 270 -4.26 -5.15 -13.22
N LEU A 271 -4.78 -5.03 -12.00
CA LEU A 271 -5.29 -6.17 -11.23
C LEU A 271 -6.69 -6.55 -11.73
N LEU A 272 -6.89 -7.83 -12.01
CA LEU A 272 -8.17 -8.35 -12.48
C LEU A 272 -9.24 -8.25 -11.39
N GLY A 273 -8.87 -8.48 -10.13
CA GLY A 273 -9.79 -8.43 -8.99
C GLY A 273 -10.33 -7.06 -8.64
N VAL A 274 -9.68 -5.98 -9.08
CA VAL A 274 -10.15 -4.59 -8.87
C VAL A 274 -10.75 -3.97 -10.12
N GLU A 275 -10.72 -4.66 -11.25
CA GLU A 275 -11.09 -4.07 -12.54
C GLU A 275 -12.54 -3.55 -12.54
N ALA A 276 -13.49 -4.32 -12.00
CA ALA A 276 -14.89 -3.89 -11.90
C ALA A 276 -15.06 -2.64 -11.03
N PHE A 277 -14.35 -2.55 -9.91
CA PHE A 277 -14.35 -1.36 -9.05
C PHE A 277 -13.79 -0.15 -9.78
N MET A 278 -12.66 -0.31 -10.47
CA MET A 278 -12.05 0.77 -11.25
C MET A 278 -12.98 1.25 -12.37
N GLN A 279 -13.66 0.32 -13.06
CA GLN A 279 -14.63 0.67 -14.09
C GLN A 279 -15.77 1.54 -13.53
N GLU A 280 -16.33 1.17 -12.38
CA GLU A 280 -17.39 1.94 -11.74
C GLU A 280 -16.87 3.28 -11.21
N LEU A 281 -15.68 3.32 -10.60
CA LEU A 281 -15.05 4.54 -10.09
C LEU A 281 -14.97 5.64 -11.18
N ARG A 282 -14.79 5.29 -12.45
CA ARG A 282 -14.78 6.28 -13.55
C ARG A 282 -16.08 7.06 -13.67
N ASP A 283 -17.20 6.40 -13.43
CA ASP A 283 -18.54 6.97 -13.52
C ASP A 283 -18.93 7.78 -12.27
N GLN A 284 -18.11 7.71 -11.22
CA GLN A 284 -18.29 8.46 -9.98
C GLN A 284 -17.59 9.82 -10.03
N ARG A 285 -17.79 10.67 -9.02
CA ARG A 285 -17.00 11.92 -8.86
C ARG A 285 -15.69 11.68 -8.11
N THR A 286 -15.61 10.59 -7.36
CA THR A 286 -14.47 10.25 -6.51
C THR A 286 -13.15 10.28 -7.28
N LEU A 287 -12.13 10.82 -6.62
CA LEU A 287 -10.74 10.74 -7.03
C LEU A 287 -10.03 9.67 -6.18
N LEU A 288 -9.39 8.70 -6.83
CA LEU A 288 -8.49 7.77 -6.16
C LEU A 288 -7.08 8.35 -6.09
N VAL A 289 -6.56 8.52 -4.87
CA VAL A 289 -5.16 8.91 -4.62
C VAL A 289 -4.44 7.69 -4.04
N ALA A 290 -3.45 7.17 -4.77
CA ALA A 290 -2.87 5.87 -4.49
C ALA A 290 -1.33 5.89 -4.39
N ALA A 291 -0.80 5.14 -3.42
CA ALA A 291 0.63 5.06 -3.15
C ALA A 291 1.40 4.35 -4.27
N ALA A 292 2.55 4.89 -4.66
CA ALA A 292 3.41 4.28 -5.68
C ALA A 292 4.14 3.01 -5.19
N GLY A 293 4.23 2.77 -3.88
CA GLY A 293 4.94 1.61 -3.33
C GLY A 293 6.42 1.90 -3.04
N ASN A 294 7.01 1.02 -2.24
CA ASN A 294 8.26 1.27 -1.52
C ASN A 294 9.42 0.38 -1.99
N ASN A 295 9.47 -0.01 -3.27
CA ASN A 295 10.46 -0.97 -3.78
C ASN A 295 11.64 -0.29 -4.49
N GLY A 296 11.70 1.04 -4.54
CA GLY A 296 12.71 1.78 -5.27
C GLY A 296 12.75 1.43 -6.77
N SER A 297 11.62 0.96 -7.32
CA SER A 297 11.50 0.33 -8.63
C SER A 297 10.73 1.18 -9.63
N ALA A 298 11.00 0.97 -10.92
CA ALA A 298 10.22 1.54 -12.02
C ALA A 298 9.00 0.68 -12.43
N THR A 299 8.90 -0.53 -11.90
CA THR A 299 7.82 -1.48 -12.20
C THR A 299 6.47 -0.89 -11.77
N PRO A 300 5.43 -0.96 -12.62
CA PRO A 300 4.07 -0.54 -12.28
C PRO A 300 3.56 -1.18 -10.97
N PHE A 301 3.03 -0.34 -10.09
CA PHE A 301 2.44 -0.75 -8.82
C PHE A 301 0.95 -0.45 -8.82
N TRP A 302 0.11 -1.47 -8.64
CA TRP A 302 -1.33 -1.37 -8.83
C TRP A 302 -2.06 -1.29 -7.49
N PRO A 303 -3.09 -0.42 -7.35
CA PRO A 303 -3.78 0.32 -8.41
C PRO A 303 -3.20 1.69 -8.79
N ALA A 304 -2.12 2.17 -8.16
CA ALA A 304 -1.58 3.50 -8.49
C ALA A 304 -1.21 3.68 -9.98
N ALA A 305 -0.67 2.64 -10.62
CA ALA A 305 -0.32 2.66 -12.03
C ALA A 305 -1.51 2.84 -13.00
N TYR A 306 -2.77 2.70 -12.54
CA TYR A 306 -3.93 3.10 -13.34
C TYR A 306 -3.86 4.57 -13.76
N ALA A 307 -3.16 5.44 -13.02
CA ALA A 307 -2.95 6.83 -13.39
C ALA A 307 -2.25 7.03 -14.76
N ASP A 308 -1.57 6.02 -15.30
CA ASP A 308 -0.92 6.06 -16.62
C ASP A 308 -1.80 5.55 -17.76
N LEU A 309 -2.94 4.92 -17.44
CA LEU A 309 -3.87 4.43 -18.45
C LEU A 309 -4.80 5.57 -18.90
N PRO A 310 -4.97 5.79 -20.23
CA PRO A 310 -5.77 6.90 -20.75
C PRO A 310 -7.19 6.98 -20.17
N GLU A 311 -7.82 5.84 -19.92
CA GLU A 311 -9.18 5.77 -19.39
C GLU A 311 -9.30 6.07 -17.88
N TYR A 312 -8.17 6.14 -17.15
CA TYR A 312 -8.13 6.36 -15.70
C TYR A 312 -7.26 7.56 -15.28
N GLN A 313 -6.52 8.19 -16.20
CA GLN A 313 -5.62 9.31 -15.91
C GLN A 313 -6.29 10.50 -15.21
N ASP A 314 -7.61 10.67 -15.38
CA ASP A 314 -8.40 11.73 -14.75
C ASP A 314 -9.05 11.33 -13.43
N VAL A 315 -8.94 10.06 -13.07
CA VAL A 315 -9.64 9.43 -11.95
C VAL A 315 -8.67 8.90 -10.89
N VAL A 316 -7.43 8.63 -11.28
CA VAL A 316 -6.38 8.12 -10.39
C VAL A 316 -5.21 9.10 -10.35
N LEU A 317 -4.68 9.36 -9.16
CA LEU A 317 -3.44 10.07 -8.94
C LEU A 317 -2.47 9.16 -8.17
N SER A 318 -1.36 8.80 -8.81
CA SER A 318 -0.27 8.05 -8.20
C SER A 318 0.73 8.96 -7.50
N VAL A 319 1.10 8.59 -6.27
CA VAL A 319 1.93 9.43 -5.39
C VAL A 319 3.18 8.70 -4.94
N GLY A 320 4.35 9.26 -5.29
CA GLY A 320 5.66 8.85 -4.77
C GLY A 320 6.09 9.66 -3.55
N ALA A 321 7.16 9.22 -2.90
CA ALA A 321 7.69 9.82 -1.68
C ALA A 321 8.98 10.62 -1.95
N LEU A 322 9.04 11.83 -1.39
CA LEU A 322 10.23 12.67 -1.33
C LEU A 322 11.00 12.42 -0.04
N ARG A 323 12.30 12.68 -0.11
CA ARG A 323 13.20 12.75 1.03
C ARG A 323 12.78 13.81 2.04
N SER A 324 13.35 13.74 3.23
CA SER A 324 13.07 14.69 4.31
C SER A 324 13.44 16.14 3.97
N ASP A 325 14.36 16.38 3.03
CA ASP A 325 14.68 17.72 2.51
C ASP A 325 13.70 18.19 1.41
N GLY A 326 12.93 17.26 0.84
CA GLY A 326 11.96 17.51 -0.22
C GLY A 326 12.60 17.69 -1.59
N GLU A 327 13.92 17.65 -1.75
CA GLU A 327 14.61 18.00 -3.00
C GLU A 327 14.73 16.80 -3.95
N PHE A 328 14.84 15.59 -3.38
CA PHE A 328 14.98 14.36 -4.15
C PHE A 328 13.98 13.29 -3.71
N GLY A 329 13.74 12.29 -4.58
CA GLY A 329 12.95 11.11 -4.22
C GLY A 329 13.56 10.32 -3.05
N ALA A 330 12.70 9.84 -2.15
CA ALA A 330 13.08 8.90 -1.09
C ALA A 330 13.69 7.63 -1.69
N CYS A 331 14.69 7.04 -1.03
CA CYS A 331 15.43 5.93 -1.61
C CYS A 331 14.56 4.72 -1.97
N PHE A 332 13.50 4.50 -1.18
CA PHE A 332 12.52 3.43 -1.37
C PHE A 332 11.39 3.79 -2.34
N SER A 333 11.19 5.05 -2.73
CA SER A 333 10.04 5.41 -3.56
C SER A 333 10.12 4.73 -4.93
N ASN A 334 9.03 4.07 -5.32
CA ASN A 334 8.84 3.70 -6.72
C ASN A 334 8.78 4.96 -7.62
N HIS A 335 9.08 4.77 -8.89
CA HIS A 335 9.29 5.85 -9.85
C HIS A 335 8.92 5.47 -11.28
N GLY A 336 8.99 6.43 -12.20
CA GLY A 336 8.67 6.23 -13.61
C GLY A 336 7.50 7.10 -14.07
N GLY A 337 7.20 7.07 -15.38
CA GLY A 337 6.18 7.94 -15.99
C GLY A 337 4.76 7.73 -15.46
N TRP A 338 4.49 6.57 -14.85
CA TRP A 338 3.22 6.25 -14.23
C TRP A 338 3.03 6.90 -12.84
N VAL A 339 4.10 7.39 -12.20
CA VAL A 339 4.02 8.16 -10.94
C VAL A 339 3.83 9.64 -11.28
N LYS A 340 2.67 10.21 -10.94
CA LYS A 340 2.24 11.53 -11.43
C LYS A 340 2.64 12.69 -10.52
N ALA A 341 2.79 12.46 -9.22
CA ALA A 341 3.24 13.46 -8.27
C ALA A 341 4.07 12.84 -7.15
N TYR A 342 4.87 13.66 -6.48
CA TYR A 342 5.64 13.26 -5.31
C TYR A 342 5.37 14.23 -4.16
N ALA A 343 5.28 13.71 -2.93
CA ALA A 343 5.11 14.50 -1.72
C ALA A 343 6.07 14.03 -0.62
N PRO A 344 6.33 14.82 0.42
CA PRO A 344 7.12 14.39 1.57
C PRO A 344 6.68 13.02 2.08
N GLY A 345 7.62 12.10 2.27
CA GLY A 345 7.30 10.74 2.73
C GLY A 345 8.41 10.09 3.54
N GLU A 346 9.45 10.83 3.93
CA GLU A 346 10.46 10.36 4.88
C GLU A 346 10.31 11.06 6.22
N ARG A 347 10.30 10.27 7.30
CA ARG A 347 10.37 10.74 8.69
C ARG A 347 9.31 11.79 9.01
N LEU A 348 8.08 11.52 8.57
CA LEU A 348 6.94 12.35 8.91
C LEU A 348 6.55 12.09 10.36
N THR A 349 6.02 13.12 11.02
CA THR A 349 5.58 13.04 12.42
C THR A 349 4.07 13.17 12.46
N SER A 350 3.38 12.09 12.84
CA SER A 350 1.92 12.05 12.95
C SER A 350 1.47 11.31 14.21
N VAL A 351 0.18 11.40 14.49
CA VAL A 351 -0.50 10.69 15.60
C VAL A 351 -0.40 9.19 15.37
N LEU A 352 0.17 8.49 16.35
CA LEU A 352 -0.06 7.05 16.52
C LEU A 352 -1.25 6.82 17.45
N THR A 353 -1.56 7.82 18.30
CA THR A 353 -2.64 8.07 19.28
C THR A 353 -2.35 7.84 20.77
N GLY A 354 -3.09 8.54 21.62
CA GLY A 354 -2.76 8.98 22.98
C GLY A 354 -2.90 7.98 24.12
N PHE A 355 -2.01 6.98 24.12
CA PHE A 355 -1.80 6.04 25.23
C PHE A 355 -1.68 6.70 26.62
N ASP A 356 -2.43 6.20 27.61
CA ASP A 356 -2.35 6.64 29.02
C ASP A 356 -0.97 6.40 29.64
N THR A 357 -0.28 5.37 29.16
CA THR A 357 1.10 5.02 29.56
C THR A 357 1.89 4.63 28.31
N PRO A 358 3.21 4.88 28.26
CA PRO A 358 4.02 4.51 27.11
C PRO A 358 3.88 3.02 26.77
N VAL A 359 3.68 2.70 25.49
CA VAL A 359 3.46 1.32 25.02
C VAL A 359 4.71 0.79 24.32
N PRO A 360 5.20 -0.42 24.66
CA PRO A 360 6.40 -0.96 24.05
C PRO A 360 6.15 -1.41 22.60
N TYR A 361 7.18 -1.27 21.76
CA TYR A 361 7.26 -1.85 20.43
C TYR A 361 8.62 -2.49 20.24
N VAL A 362 8.64 -3.69 19.66
CA VAL A 362 9.86 -4.43 19.35
C VAL A 362 10.07 -4.38 17.84
N TYR A 363 11.24 -3.90 17.41
CA TYR A 363 11.55 -3.86 15.99
C TYR A 363 11.58 -5.27 15.40
N GLN A 364 11.01 -5.44 14.21
CA GLN A 364 10.92 -6.73 13.52
C GLN A 364 12.10 -6.93 12.57
N HIS A 365 12.57 -5.87 11.90
CA HIS A 365 13.63 -5.93 10.91
C HIS A 365 14.85 -5.12 11.33
N SER A 366 16.04 -5.70 11.19
CA SER A 366 17.27 -4.95 11.37
C SER A 366 17.45 -3.88 10.28
N THR A 367 18.09 -2.78 10.66
CA THR A 367 18.62 -1.81 9.69
C THR A 367 19.82 -2.37 8.92
N TYR A 368 20.12 -1.77 7.78
CA TYR A 368 21.24 -2.11 6.91
C TYR A 368 22.45 -1.22 7.17
N ASP A 369 23.65 -1.75 6.95
CA ASP A 369 24.90 -0.96 7.02
C ASP A 369 25.10 0.00 5.83
N ALA A 370 24.23 -0.07 4.82
CA ALA A 370 24.23 0.79 3.65
C ALA A 370 22.81 0.89 3.07
N CYS A 371 22.55 1.93 2.27
CA CYS A 371 21.28 2.05 1.55
C CYS A 371 21.12 0.88 0.57
N ARG A 372 20.01 0.15 0.66
CA ARG A 372 19.71 -0.96 -0.27
C ARG A 372 19.51 -0.50 -1.72
N TYR A 373 19.21 0.78 -1.91
CA TYR A 373 18.93 1.39 -3.22
C TYR A 373 20.11 2.19 -3.79
N GLY A 374 21.27 2.14 -3.13
CA GLY A 374 22.50 2.78 -3.59
C GLY A 374 22.58 4.30 -3.35
N PHE A 375 21.76 4.87 -2.47
CA PHE A 375 21.83 6.30 -2.16
C PHE A 375 22.89 6.62 -1.11
N GLY A 376 23.55 7.77 -1.27
CA GLY A 376 24.66 8.25 -0.44
C GLY A 376 24.25 9.16 0.75
N TYR A 377 23.08 8.93 1.35
CA TYR A 377 22.64 9.66 2.55
C TYR A 377 22.21 8.71 3.69
N SER A 378 22.08 9.26 4.90
CA SER A 378 21.53 8.56 6.07
C SER A 378 20.00 8.37 5.92
N CYS A 379 19.63 7.46 5.04
CA CYS A 379 18.24 7.13 4.70
C CYS A 379 17.60 6.16 5.71
N THR A 380 16.31 5.89 5.53
CA THR A 380 15.50 4.97 6.35
C THR A 380 16.03 3.54 6.39
N CYS A 381 16.83 3.12 5.41
CA CYS A 381 17.50 1.82 5.44
C CYS A 381 18.56 1.73 6.56
N GLN A 382 19.13 2.86 6.99
CA GLN A 382 20.29 2.92 7.88
C GLN A 382 19.98 3.59 9.24
N SER A 383 18.91 4.38 9.32
CA SER A 383 18.67 5.26 10.46
C SER A 383 17.17 5.49 10.72
N PRO A 384 16.70 5.34 11.98
CA PRO A 384 17.47 5.04 13.19
C PRO A 384 18.01 3.60 13.18
N ARG A 385 19.25 3.40 13.65
CA ARG A 385 19.86 2.05 13.65
C ARG A 385 19.18 1.20 14.73
N HIS A 386 18.70 0.03 14.34
CA HIS A 386 18.08 -0.94 15.23
C HIS A 386 18.29 -2.38 14.74
N THR A 387 18.13 -3.31 15.68
CA THR A 387 18.17 -4.76 15.52
C THR A 387 16.76 -5.33 15.63
N GLY A 388 16.33 -6.08 14.61
CA GLY A 388 14.98 -6.63 14.53
C GLY A 388 14.86 -8.10 14.91
N ALA A 389 13.71 -8.49 15.46
CA ALA A 389 13.43 -9.85 15.91
C ALA A 389 13.44 -10.90 14.78
N LEU A 390 12.89 -10.58 13.60
CA LEU A 390 12.86 -11.47 12.43
C LEU A 390 14.23 -11.58 11.77
N SER A 391 15.00 -10.48 11.73
CA SER A 391 16.33 -10.49 11.11
C SER A 391 17.39 -11.25 11.91
N GLU A 392 17.18 -11.41 13.22
CA GLU A 392 18.09 -12.12 14.13
C GLU A 392 17.53 -13.47 14.60
N GLU A 393 16.50 -14.03 13.94
CA GLU A 393 15.93 -15.32 14.31
C GLU A 393 17.01 -16.42 14.26
N GLY A 394 17.41 -16.93 15.44
CA GLY A 394 18.51 -17.90 15.59
C GLY A 394 19.88 -17.31 15.98
N CYS A 395 19.99 -16.00 16.21
CA CYS A 395 21.18 -15.31 16.72
C CYS A 395 21.04 -14.93 18.21
N THR A 396 22.14 -14.53 18.85
CA THR A 396 22.19 -14.18 20.28
C THR A 396 21.86 -12.71 20.57
N ALA A 397 21.69 -11.88 19.54
CA ALA A 397 21.40 -10.46 19.70
C ALA A 397 19.93 -10.28 20.14
N LYS A 398 19.72 -9.49 21.21
CA LYS A 398 18.37 -9.15 21.66
C LYS A 398 17.81 -8.09 20.69
N PRO A 399 16.56 -8.24 20.19
CA PRO A 399 15.94 -7.21 19.38
C PRO A 399 15.77 -5.91 20.18
N ASP A 400 15.92 -4.79 19.49
CA ASP A 400 15.76 -3.47 20.09
C ASP A 400 14.27 -3.20 20.37
N GLN A 401 14.01 -2.58 21.51
CA GLN A 401 12.68 -2.22 21.97
C GLN A 401 12.63 -0.71 22.24
N VAL A 402 11.54 -0.08 21.82
CA VAL A 402 11.24 1.35 22.02
C VAL A 402 9.89 1.52 22.70
N MET A 403 9.60 2.72 23.18
CA MET A 403 8.32 3.08 23.81
C MET A 403 7.65 4.19 23.01
N PHE A 404 6.37 4.03 22.71
CA PHE A 404 5.54 5.03 22.05
C PHE A 404 4.67 5.79 23.05
N GLU A 405 4.61 7.11 22.90
CA GLU A 405 3.84 8.03 23.76
C GLU A 405 2.74 8.78 22.98
N GLY A 406 2.35 8.24 21.83
CA GLY A 406 1.20 8.69 21.04
C GLY A 406 1.50 9.43 19.73
N PHE A 407 2.78 9.70 19.45
CA PHE A 407 3.26 10.08 18.12
C PHE A 407 4.28 9.09 17.60
N ALA A 408 4.41 8.99 16.28
CA ALA A 408 5.45 8.22 15.63
C ALA A 408 6.15 9.03 14.53
N HIS A 409 7.40 8.65 14.25
CA HIS A 409 8.08 8.93 13.00
C HIS A 409 7.90 7.75 12.06
N TRP A 410 7.46 8.02 10.84
CA TRP A 410 7.27 6.97 9.85
C TRP A 410 7.52 7.46 8.42
N SER A 411 8.01 6.56 7.58
CA SER A 411 8.36 6.83 6.19
C SER A 411 7.66 5.86 5.25
N GLY A 412 7.27 6.32 4.07
CA GLY A 412 6.59 5.52 3.07
C GLY A 412 5.83 6.35 2.04
N THR A 413 5.65 5.80 0.83
CA THR A 413 4.68 6.34 -0.13
C THR A 413 3.26 6.30 0.43
N SER A 414 2.99 5.37 1.34
CA SER A 414 1.77 5.28 2.17
C SER A 414 1.47 6.54 2.98
N PHE A 415 2.47 7.37 3.27
CA PHE A 415 2.31 8.62 4.02
C PHE A 415 2.42 9.87 3.14
N ALA A 416 3.13 9.79 2.01
CA ALA A 416 3.08 10.83 0.98
C ALA A 416 1.68 10.93 0.35
N THR A 417 0.99 9.80 0.18
CA THR A 417 -0.35 9.67 -0.41
C THR A 417 -1.42 10.50 0.32
N PRO A 418 -1.63 10.35 1.65
CA PRO A 418 -2.60 11.15 2.39
C PRO A 418 -2.24 12.62 2.48
N ILE A 419 -0.95 12.99 2.43
CA ILE A 419 -0.56 14.40 2.31
C ILE A 419 -1.15 14.99 1.03
N VAL A 420 -1.03 14.29 -0.11
CA VAL A 420 -1.61 14.76 -1.37
C VAL A 420 -3.13 14.76 -1.34
N ALA A 421 -3.77 13.74 -0.76
CA ALA A 421 -5.22 13.73 -0.54
C ALA A 421 -5.69 14.95 0.27
N GLY A 422 -5.00 15.24 1.38
CA GLY A 422 -5.23 16.43 2.20
C GLY A 422 -5.00 17.72 1.42
N MET A 423 -3.94 17.84 0.63
CA MET A 423 -3.70 19.04 -0.19
C MET A 423 -4.81 19.29 -1.20
N ILE A 424 -5.37 18.22 -1.80
CA ILE A 424 -6.52 18.33 -2.72
C ILE A 424 -7.78 18.76 -1.95
N ALA A 425 -8.07 18.15 -0.79
CA ALA A 425 -9.20 18.53 0.05
C ALA A 425 -9.11 19.99 0.55
N ALA A 426 -7.91 20.42 0.96
CA ALA A 426 -7.65 21.80 1.34
C ALA A 426 -7.84 22.75 0.14
N HIS A 427 -7.43 22.35 -1.06
CA HIS A 427 -7.67 23.12 -2.28
C HIS A 427 -9.17 23.21 -2.63
N MET A 428 -9.92 22.11 -2.50
CA MET A 428 -11.38 22.09 -2.67
C MET A 428 -12.05 23.10 -1.75
N THR A 429 -11.72 23.05 -0.45
CA THR A 429 -12.23 23.99 0.55
C THR A 429 -11.87 25.43 0.20
N ALA A 430 -10.58 25.70 -0.05
CA ALA A 430 -10.09 27.06 -0.29
C ALA A 430 -10.64 27.70 -1.58
N GLN A 431 -10.95 26.89 -2.60
CA GLN A 431 -11.44 27.35 -3.91
C GLN A 431 -12.95 27.16 -4.10
N GLN A 432 -13.66 26.64 -3.09
CA GLN A 432 -15.07 26.24 -3.20
C GLN A 432 -15.31 25.32 -4.41
N GLU A 433 -14.37 24.42 -4.67
CA GLU A 433 -14.42 23.46 -5.77
C GLU A 433 -15.00 22.15 -5.26
N SER A 434 -16.17 21.77 -5.76
CA SER A 434 -16.86 20.54 -5.37
C SER A 434 -16.37 19.30 -6.11
N ASP A 435 -15.68 19.46 -7.25
CA ASP A 435 -15.18 18.32 -8.02
C ASP A 435 -13.69 18.05 -7.66
N PRO A 436 -13.37 16.91 -7.01
CA PRO A 436 -12.01 16.59 -6.60
C PRO A 436 -11.06 16.40 -7.79
N ARG A 437 -11.56 15.99 -8.96
CA ARG A 437 -10.75 15.81 -10.18
C ARG A 437 -10.34 17.16 -10.76
N VAL A 438 -11.25 18.13 -10.72
CA VAL A 438 -10.98 19.52 -11.11
C VAL A 438 -10.05 20.18 -10.11
N ALA A 439 -10.27 20.00 -8.80
CA ALA A 439 -9.38 20.51 -7.76
C ALA A 439 -7.95 19.97 -7.92
N ARG A 440 -7.79 18.67 -8.13
CA ARG A 440 -6.50 18.04 -8.48
C ARG A 440 -5.86 18.70 -9.70
N TYR A 441 -6.60 18.85 -10.80
CA TYR A 441 -6.07 19.45 -12.03
C TYR A 441 -5.58 20.88 -11.80
N LYS A 442 -6.40 21.73 -11.16
CA LYS A 442 -6.06 23.12 -10.84
C LYS A 442 -4.86 23.20 -9.90
N MET A 443 -4.82 22.38 -8.85
CA MET A 443 -3.70 22.32 -7.90
C MET A 443 -2.40 21.91 -8.60
N LEU A 444 -2.41 20.87 -9.43
CA LEU A 444 -1.24 20.43 -10.19
C LEU A 444 -0.79 21.48 -11.23
N ALA A 445 -1.72 22.14 -11.91
CA ALA A 445 -1.41 23.18 -12.88
C ALA A 445 -0.82 24.45 -12.23
N ALA A 446 -1.24 24.76 -11.00
CA ALA A 446 -0.70 25.87 -10.22
C ALA A 446 0.63 25.52 -9.52
N ASN A 447 1.00 24.25 -9.44
CA ASN A 447 2.21 23.81 -8.77
C ASN A 447 3.47 24.19 -9.58
N ALA A 448 4.29 25.07 -9.01
CA ALA A 448 5.62 25.40 -9.54
C ALA A 448 6.74 24.55 -8.91
N GLY A 449 6.43 23.70 -7.93
CA GLY A 449 7.40 22.88 -7.20
C GLY A 449 7.82 21.64 -7.98
N TYR A 450 9.13 21.41 -8.05
CA TYR A 450 9.72 20.20 -8.63
C TYR A 450 10.71 19.55 -7.67
N ALA A 451 10.99 18.27 -7.89
CA ALA A 451 12.04 17.50 -7.23
C ALA A 451 12.75 16.60 -8.25
N GLU A 452 13.96 16.16 -7.93
CA GLU A 452 14.69 15.20 -8.74
C GLU A 452 14.46 13.76 -8.25
N VAL A 453 13.90 12.91 -9.09
CA VAL A 453 13.70 11.49 -8.79
C VAL A 453 14.36 10.65 -9.87
N ARG A 454 15.46 9.99 -9.52
CA ARG A 454 16.24 9.13 -10.45
C ARG A 454 16.60 9.87 -11.76
N GLY A 455 16.96 11.15 -11.66
CA GLY A 455 17.30 12.01 -12.79
C GLY A 455 16.12 12.65 -13.53
N ALA A 456 14.88 12.31 -13.19
CA ALA A 456 13.69 12.96 -13.73
C ALA A 456 13.27 14.16 -12.86
N HIS A 457 12.86 15.27 -13.49
CA HIS A 457 12.20 16.38 -12.81
C HIS A 457 10.70 16.12 -12.75
N VAL A 458 10.18 15.96 -11.54
CA VAL A 458 8.80 15.54 -11.30
C VAL A 458 8.04 16.55 -10.44
N PRO A 459 6.71 16.66 -10.56
CA PRO A 459 5.92 17.53 -9.71
C PRO A 459 6.09 17.18 -8.23
N ALA A 460 6.49 18.16 -7.43
CA ALA A 460 6.70 18.02 -6.00
C ALA A 460 5.66 18.85 -5.21
N LEU A 461 4.76 18.14 -4.54
CA LEU A 461 3.67 18.69 -3.75
C LEU A 461 4.08 18.72 -2.28
N ARG A 462 4.36 19.91 -1.75
CA ARG A 462 4.78 20.12 -0.36
C ARG A 462 3.72 20.96 0.34
N PRO A 463 3.03 20.44 1.38
CA PRO A 463 2.03 21.22 2.07
C PRO A 463 2.70 22.39 2.84
N PRO A 464 2.06 23.56 2.98
CA PRO A 464 2.68 24.74 3.58
C PRO A 464 3.18 24.56 5.01
N THR A 465 2.56 23.64 5.76
CA THR A 465 2.89 23.34 7.15
C THR A 465 3.97 22.25 7.32
N TRP A 466 4.46 21.68 6.21
CA TRP A 466 5.57 20.75 6.26
C TRP A 466 6.92 21.47 6.30
N ARG A 467 7.78 21.02 7.20
CA ARG A 467 9.11 21.58 7.45
C ARG A 467 10.17 20.60 6.94
N PRO A 468 11.01 20.98 5.95
CA PRO A 468 12.08 20.12 5.48
C PRO A 468 13.12 19.89 6.58
N VAL A 469 13.60 18.65 6.69
CA VAL A 469 14.66 18.24 7.62
C VAL A 469 15.94 17.99 6.81
N PRO A 470 17.07 18.64 7.17
CA PRO A 470 18.33 18.47 6.47
C PRO A 470 18.77 17.01 6.38
N VAL A 471 19.18 16.60 5.18
CA VAL A 471 19.72 15.26 4.96
C VAL A 471 21.22 15.25 5.28
N VAL A 472 21.62 14.28 6.11
CA VAL A 472 23.01 14.12 6.55
C VAL A 472 23.67 12.96 5.80
N PRO A 473 24.97 13.05 5.44
CA PRO A 473 25.73 11.92 4.94
C PRO A 473 25.71 10.74 5.94
N PRO A 474 25.83 9.48 5.48
CA PRO A 474 25.98 8.36 6.39
C PRO A 474 27.26 8.55 7.24
N ALA A 475 27.20 8.14 8.51
CA ALA A 475 28.36 8.19 9.39
C ALA A 475 29.51 7.34 8.79
N PRO A 476 30.78 7.78 8.91
CA PRO A 476 31.91 6.97 8.45
C PRO A 476 31.92 5.63 9.19
N ARG A 477 32.18 4.53 8.45
CA ARG A 477 32.29 3.19 9.03
C ARG A 477 33.43 3.19 10.06
N SER A 478 33.10 2.96 11.33
CA SER A 478 34.06 2.77 12.44
C SER A 478 34.71 1.39 12.39
#